data_AF-A0A937Q158-F1
#
_entry.id   AF-A0A937Q158-F1
#
_cell.length_a   1.000
_cell.length_b   1.000
_cell.length_c   1.000
_cell.angle_alpha   90.00
_cell.angle_beta   90.00
_cell.angle_gamma   90.00
#
_symmetry.space_group_name_H-M   'P 1'
#
loop_
_entity.id
_entity.type
_entity.pdbx_description
1 polymer ?
#
loop_
_entity_poly.entity_id
_entity_poly.type
_entity_poly.pdbx_seq_one_letter_code
_entity_poly.pdbx_strand_id
1 'polypeptide(L)'
;MFIINILVGIAALILGRKLFWLFVGAIGFVYGMNITVLFSSGLPDLLVVVIALIAGLIGALVAVFFQKVAVVLVGFAAGGYLIASLLNIAGWKAVAVPVPWLPFLIGGLAGALLLYFLFDWTLIFFSSIIGASLISQSIQIDPFVKGLLFVGLFIVGFVTQAGMLKRNRK
;
A
#
# COMPACT_ATOMS: atom_id res chain seq x y z
N MET A 1 14.90 6.71 20.60
CA MET A 1 14.26 5.73 19.68
C MET A 1 12.88 5.28 20.18
N PHE A 2 12.72 4.88 21.45
CA PHE A 2 11.42 4.44 22.02
C PHE A 2 10.25 5.41 21.79
N ILE A 3 10.41 6.68 22.15
CA ILE A 3 9.36 7.70 22.05
C ILE A 3 8.94 7.93 20.58
N ILE A 4 9.91 7.95 19.66
CA ILE A 4 9.67 8.17 18.23
C ILE A 4 8.83 7.02 17.66
N ASN A 5 9.19 5.77 17.95
CA ASN A 5 8.46 4.61 17.45
C ASN A 5 7.01 4.55 17.96
N ILE A 6 6.78 4.96 19.22
CA ILE A 6 5.43 5.06 19.77
C ILE A 6 4.63 6.15 19.09
N LEU A 7 5.19 7.35 18.90
CA LEU A 7 4.51 8.45 18.22
C LEU A 7 4.18 8.10 16.76
N VAL A 8 5.13 7.51 16.03
CA VAL A 8 4.93 7.05 14.66
C VAL A 8 3.90 5.91 14.61
N GLY A 9 3.95 5.00 15.58
CA GLY A 9 2.98 3.91 15.69
C GLY A 9 1.55 4.42 15.93
N ILE A 10 1.37 5.38 16.83
CA ILE A 10 0.08 6.04 17.09
C ILE A 10 -0.39 6.78 15.83
N ALA A 11 0.50 7.55 15.19
CA ALA A 11 0.18 8.23 13.94
C ALA A 11 -0.25 7.23 12.86
N ALA A 12 0.43 6.09 12.72
CA ALA A 12 0.06 5.03 11.78
C ALA A 12 -1.28 4.36 12.13
N LEU A 13 -1.60 4.19 13.42
CA LEU A 13 -2.89 3.66 13.87
C LEU A 13 -4.06 4.62 13.61
N ILE A 14 -3.83 5.94 13.60
CA ILE A 14 -4.91 6.93 13.44
C ILE A 14 -5.00 7.45 11.99
N LEU A 15 -3.86 7.73 11.36
CA LEU A 15 -3.75 8.44 10.09
C LEU A 15 -3.38 7.53 8.92
N GLY A 16 -3.40 6.21 9.10
CA GLY A 16 -2.84 5.24 8.15
C GLY A 16 -3.20 5.46 6.68
N ARG A 17 -4.51 5.60 6.41
CA ARG A 17 -5.01 5.88 5.05
C ARG A 17 -4.44 7.19 4.46
N LYS A 18 -4.27 8.22 5.28
CA LYS A 18 -3.73 9.52 4.86
C LYS A 18 -2.20 9.49 4.74
N LEU A 19 -1.53 8.57 5.42
CA LEU A 19 -0.08 8.38 5.40
C LEU A 19 0.43 7.64 4.16
N PHE A 20 -0.45 7.10 3.30
CA PHE A 20 0.00 6.39 2.08
C PHE A 20 0.97 7.22 1.24
N TRP A 21 0.68 8.51 1.06
CA TRP A 21 1.56 9.46 0.37
C TRP A 21 2.98 9.46 0.93
N LEU A 22 3.08 9.48 2.26
CA LEU A 22 4.33 9.51 3.00
C LEU A 22 5.06 8.17 2.92
N PHE A 23 4.33 7.04 2.89
CA PHE A 23 4.92 5.72 2.66
C PHE A 23 5.55 5.61 1.27
N VAL A 24 4.84 6.03 0.21
CA VAL A 24 5.39 6.02 -1.15
C VAL A 24 6.58 6.97 -1.26
N GLY A 25 6.50 8.14 -0.62
CA GLY A 25 7.64 9.06 -0.54
C GLY A 25 8.84 8.48 0.20
N ALA A 26 8.62 7.76 1.31
CA ALA A 26 9.68 7.08 2.04
C ALA A 26 10.33 5.97 1.20
N ILE A 27 9.54 5.19 0.46
CA ILE A 27 10.06 4.20 -0.49
C ILE A 27 10.88 4.90 -1.58
N GLY A 28 10.38 6.01 -2.13
CA GLY A 28 11.11 6.81 -3.12
C GLY A 28 12.44 7.35 -2.58
N PHE A 29 12.47 7.78 -1.32
CA PHE A 29 13.70 8.21 -0.65
C PHE A 29 14.69 7.06 -0.48
N VAL A 30 14.24 5.90 0.03
CA VAL A 30 15.09 4.73 0.24
C VAL A 30 15.65 4.20 -1.08
N TYR A 31 14.82 4.08 -2.11
CA TYR A 31 15.30 3.68 -3.43
C TYR A 31 16.22 4.74 -4.05
N GLY A 32 15.91 6.03 -3.86
CA GLY A 32 16.77 7.14 -4.28
C GLY A 32 18.18 7.02 -3.68
N MET A 33 18.27 6.80 -2.37
CA MET A 33 19.55 6.53 -1.69
C MET A 33 20.30 5.35 -2.33
N ASN A 34 19.63 4.20 -2.49
CA ASN A 34 20.27 2.98 -2.99
C ASN A 34 20.76 3.14 -4.44
N ILE A 35 19.95 3.73 -5.32
CA ILE A 35 20.31 3.95 -6.73
C ILE A 35 21.49 4.92 -6.82
N THR A 36 21.46 6.04 -6.09
CA THR A 36 22.54 7.02 -6.14
C THR A 36 23.87 6.43 -5.66
N VAL A 37 23.85 5.61 -4.61
CA VAL A 37 25.05 4.92 -4.12
C VAL A 37 25.54 3.87 -5.12
N LEU A 38 24.64 3.13 -5.77
CA LEU A 38 24.98 2.07 -6.73
C LEU A 38 25.58 2.60 -8.03
N PHE A 39 25.11 3.74 -8.53
CA PHE A 39 25.60 4.33 -9.78
C PHE A 39 26.73 5.34 -9.59
N SER A 40 26.96 5.84 -8.37
CA SER A 40 27.91 6.93 -8.15
C SER A 40 28.57 6.84 -6.78
N SER A 41 29.44 5.84 -6.62
CA SER A 41 30.26 5.57 -5.42
C SER A 41 31.34 6.63 -5.12
N GLY A 42 31.16 7.87 -5.57
CA GLY A 42 32.09 9.00 -5.37
C GLY A 42 31.40 10.36 -5.22
N LEU A 43 30.07 10.40 -5.07
CA LEU A 43 29.37 11.66 -4.78
C LEU A 43 29.52 12.04 -3.31
N PRO A 44 29.56 13.34 -2.97
CA PRO A 44 29.51 13.79 -1.58
C PRO A 44 28.22 13.32 -0.90
N ASP A 45 28.29 12.87 0.35
CA ASP A 45 27.15 12.36 1.13
C ASP A 45 25.93 13.30 1.10
N LEU A 46 26.18 14.61 1.17
CA LEU A 46 25.13 15.63 1.14
C LEU A 46 24.36 15.64 -0.20
N LEU A 47 25.05 15.39 -1.32
CA LEU A 47 24.42 15.32 -2.63
C LEU A 47 23.54 14.06 -2.76
N VAL A 48 24.00 12.93 -2.21
CA VAL A 48 23.22 11.68 -2.18
C VAL A 48 21.90 11.88 -1.43
N VAL A 49 21.96 12.52 -0.25
CA VAL A 49 20.76 12.82 0.55
C VAL A 49 19.82 13.78 -0.18
N VAL A 50 20.34 14.80 -0.87
CA VAL A 50 19.52 15.75 -1.65
C VAL A 50 18.80 15.04 -2.80
N ILE A 51 19.49 14.18 -3.56
CA ILE A 51 18.89 13.41 -4.65
C ILE A 51 17.82 12.45 -4.10
N ALA A 52 18.10 11.76 -3.00
CA ALA A 52 17.14 10.89 -2.35
C ALA A 52 15.91 11.67 -1.84
N LEU A 53 16.10 12.86 -1.28
CA LEU A 53 15.00 13.74 -0.85
C LEU A 53 14.13 14.14 -2.04
N ILE A 54 14.72 14.54 -3.15
CA ILE A 54 13.99 14.89 -4.38
C ILE A 54 13.23 13.67 -4.90
N ALA A 55 13.85 12.49 -4.96
CA ALA A 55 13.21 11.25 -5.37
C ALA A 55 12.03 10.88 -4.46
N GLY A 56 12.19 11.02 -3.15
CA GLY A 56 11.12 10.82 -2.18
C GLY A 56 9.98 11.83 -2.36
N LEU A 57 10.30 13.11 -2.57
CA LEU A 57 9.30 14.16 -2.79
C LEU A 57 8.50 13.92 -4.07
N ILE A 58 9.16 13.51 -5.15
CA ILE A 58 8.54 13.12 -6.42
C ILE A 58 7.64 11.90 -6.21
N GLY A 59 8.17 10.84 -5.58
CA GLY A 59 7.41 9.61 -5.32
C GLY A 59 6.16 9.88 -4.50
N ALA A 60 6.29 10.74 -3.48
CA ALA A 60 5.16 11.25 -2.75
C ALA A 60 4.23 11.97 -3.73
N LEU A 61 4.64 13.05 -4.39
CA LEU A 61 3.76 13.84 -5.26
C LEU A 61 2.97 12.98 -6.25
N VAL A 62 3.64 12.02 -6.90
CA VAL A 62 3.03 11.03 -7.78
C VAL A 62 1.95 10.23 -7.05
N ALA A 63 2.18 9.78 -5.82
CA ALA A 63 1.18 9.07 -5.04
C ALA A 63 -0.10 9.92 -4.80
N VAL A 64 -0.03 11.22 -4.50
CA VAL A 64 -1.27 12.01 -4.28
C VAL A 64 -2.13 12.05 -5.54
N PHE A 65 -1.51 12.30 -6.68
CA PHE A 65 -2.23 12.53 -7.93
C PHE A 65 -2.64 11.23 -8.62
N PHE A 66 -1.75 10.23 -8.64
CA PHE A 66 -1.93 9.03 -9.44
C PHE A 66 -2.45 7.82 -8.66
N GLN A 67 -2.47 7.82 -7.32
CA GLN A 67 -2.86 6.64 -6.53
C GLN A 67 -4.20 6.04 -6.97
N LYS A 68 -5.25 6.84 -7.09
CA LYS A 68 -6.59 6.33 -7.48
C LYS A 68 -6.59 5.77 -8.91
N VAL A 69 -5.94 6.47 -9.84
CA VAL A 69 -5.87 6.07 -11.24
C VAL A 69 -5.05 4.79 -11.39
N ALA A 70 -3.90 4.71 -10.72
CA ALA A 70 -3.03 3.55 -10.72
C ALA A 70 -3.75 2.30 -10.20
N VAL A 71 -4.48 2.40 -9.08
CA VAL A 71 -5.24 1.29 -8.51
C VAL A 71 -6.30 0.77 -9.49
N VAL A 72 -7.03 1.68 -10.14
CA VAL A 72 -8.06 1.32 -11.12
C VAL A 72 -7.44 0.66 -12.35
N LEU A 73 -6.36 1.22 -12.90
CA LEU A 73 -5.66 0.69 -14.07
C LEU A 73 -5.02 -0.68 -13.79
N VAL A 74 -4.36 -0.83 -12.65
CA VAL A 74 -3.79 -2.10 -12.21
C VAL A 74 -4.90 -3.12 -11.98
N GLY A 75 -6.02 -2.74 -11.37
CA GLY A 75 -7.17 -3.61 -11.19
C GLY A 75 -7.79 -4.03 -12.51
N PHE A 76 -7.86 -3.12 -13.49
CA PHE A 76 -8.33 -3.43 -14.83
C PHE A 76 -7.42 -4.42 -15.55
N ALA A 77 -6.11 -4.15 -15.57
CA ALA A 77 -5.14 -5.04 -16.22
C ALA A 77 -5.12 -6.42 -15.55
N ALA A 78 -5.05 -6.47 -14.21
CA ALA A 78 -5.02 -7.70 -13.45
C ALA A 78 -6.33 -8.49 -13.59
N GLY A 79 -7.49 -7.85 -13.42
CA GLY A 79 -8.79 -8.50 -13.53
C GLY A 79 -9.05 -9.04 -14.93
N GLY A 80 -8.72 -8.27 -15.97
CA GLY A 80 -8.86 -8.69 -17.36
C GLY A 80 -7.96 -9.88 -17.68
N TYR A 81 -6.70 -9.84 -17.25
CA TYR A 81 -5.76 -10.95 -17.43
C TYR A 81 -6.18 -12.20 -16.66
N LEU A 82 -6.66 -12.06 -15.42
CA LEU A 82 -7.12 -13.18 -14.60
C LEU A 82 -8.31 -13.90 -15.25
N ILE A 83 -9.35 -13.18 -15.66
CA ILE A 83 -10.50 -13.80 -16.32
C ILE A 83 -10.09 -14.44 -17.65
N ALA A 84 -9.28 -13.75 -18.46
CA ALA A 84 -8.78 -14.31 -19.71
C ALA A 84 -7.97 -15.61 -19.50
N SER A 85 -7.13 -15.64 -18.47
CA SER A 85 -6.33 -16.82 -18.10
C SER A 85 -7.20 -17.97 -17.59
N LEU A 86 -8.18 -17.68 -16.72
CA LEU A 86 -9.11 -18.69 -16.20
C LEU A 86 -9.94 -19.33 -17.31
N LEU A 87 -10.42 -18.55 -18.27
CA LEU A 87 -11.17 -19.08 -19.42
C LEU A 87 -10.29 -19.93 -20.34
N ASN A 88 -9.03 -19.55 -20.52
CA ASN A 88 -8.07 -20.33 -21.29
C ASN A 88 -7.81 -21.70 -20.62
N ILE A 89 -7.64 -21.72 -19.30
CA ILE A 89 -7.43 -22.95 -18.51
C ILE A 89 -8.70 -23.82 -18.49
N ALA A 90 -9.88 -23.21 -18.39
CA ALA A 90 -11.16 -23.91 -18.37
C ALA A 90 -11.54 -24.56 -19.72
N GLY A 91 -10.70 -24.46 -20.75
CA GLY A 91 -10.98 -25.03 -22.08
C GLY A 91 -12.04 -24.26 -22.88
N TRP A 92 -12.43 -23.06 -22.43
CA TRP A 92 -13.42 -22.21 -23.11
C TRP A 92 -12.90 -21.60 -24.44
N LYS A 93 -11.71 -21.98 -24.89
CA LYS A 93 -11.22 -21.73 -26.27
C LYS A 93 -12.12 -22.36 -27.35
N ALA A 94 -12.97 -23.33 -27.01
CA ALA A 94 -13.81 -24.07 -27.96
C ALA A 94 -15.18 -23.44 -28.26
N VAL A 95 -15.65 -22.49 -27.44
CA VAL A 95 -16.82 -21.68 -27.80
C VAL A 95 -16.27 -20.46 -28.50
N ALA A 96 -16.46 -20.36 -29.81
CA ALA A 96 -16.12 -19.18 -30.58
C ALA A 96 -16.92 -17.99 -30.02
N VAL A 97 -16.40 -17.33 -28.98
CA VAL A 97 -16.94 -16.06 -28.50
C VAL A 97 -16.71 -15.08 -29.65
N PRO A 98 -17.76 -14.51 -30.26
CA PRO A 98 -17.61 -13.64 -31.42
C PRO A 98 -16.76 -12.39 -31.15
N VAL A 99 -16.52 -12.08 -29.87
CA VAL A 99 -15.77 -10.93 -29.39
C VAL A 99 -14.73 -11.37 -28.32
N PRO A 100 -13.51 -11.75 -28.74
CA PRO A 100 -12.46 -12.27 -27.85
C PRO A 100 -12.00 -11.31 -26.75
N TRP A 101 -12.22 -10.01 -26.93
CA TRP A 101 -11.85 -8.98 -25.97
C TRP A 101 -12.90 -8.77 -24.86
N LEU A 102 -14.13 -9.28 -25.04
CA LEU A 102 -15.24 -9.05 -24.12
C LEU A 102 -14.96 -9.63 -22.71
N PRO A 103 -14.42 -10.86 -22.55
CA PRO A 103 -14.10 -11.38 -21.23
C PRO A 103 -12.99 -10.61 -20.52
N PHE A 104 -12.00 -10.12 -21.26
CA PHE A 104 -10.96 -9.24 -20.73
C PHE A 104 -11.57 -7.92 -20.24
N LEU A 105 -12.52 -7.35 -20.98
CA LEU A 105 -13.16 -6.09 -20.60
C LEU A 105 -14.03 -6.25 -19.35
N ILE A 106 -14.81 -7.34 -19.27
CA ILE A 106 -15.63 -7.66 -18.09
C ILE A 106 -14.73 -7.92 -16.88
N GLY A 107 -13.68 -8.73 -17.05
CA GLY A 107 -12.72 -9.00 -15.98
C GLY A 107 -11.98 -7.76 -15.54
N GLY A 108 -11.62 -6.90 -16.48
CA GLY A 108 -10.96 -5.63 -16.17
C GLY A 108 -11.89 -4.69 -15.40
N LEU A 109 -13.12 -4.49 -15.85
CA LEU A 109 -14.10 -3.67 -15.12
C LEU A 109 -14.35 -4.21 -13.70
N ALA A 110 -14.53 -5.53 -13.57
CA ALA A 110 -14.70 -6.18 -12.28
C ALA A 110 -13.47 -5.99 -11.38
N GLY A 111 -12.26 -6.24 -11.90
CA GLY A 111 -11.01 -6.09 -11.15
C GLY A 111 -10.71 -4.64 -10.76
N ALA A 112 -10.99 -3.68 -11.64
CA ALA A 112 -10.86 -2.25 -11.38
C ALA A 112 -11.77 -1.82 -10.23
N LEU A 113 -13.04 -2.24 -10.27
CA LEU A 113 -14.03 -1.90 -9.24
C LEU A 113 -13.71 -2.58 -7.91
N LEU A 114 -13.24 -3.83 -7.97
CA LEU A 114 -12.81 -4.60 -6.81
C LEU A 114 -11.60 -3.95 -6.14
N LEU A 115 -10.52 -3.65 -6.87
CA LEU A 115 -9.35 -2.99 -6.28
C LEU A 115 -9.67 -1.58 -5.81
N TYR A 116 -10.49 -0.82 -6.55
CA TYR A 116 -10.94 0.50 -6.09
C TYR A 116 -11.62 0.42 -4.72
N PHE A 117 -12.46 -0.60 -4.50
CA PHE A 117 -13.12 -0.81 -3.22
C PHE A 117 -12.15 -1.34 -2.15
N LEU A 118 -11.35 -2.36 -2.46
CA LEU A 118 -10.45 -3.03 -1.51
C LEU A 118 -9.29 -2.13 -1.08
N PHE A 119 -8.82 -1.24 -1.94
CA PHE A 119 -7.58 -0.51 -1.69
C PHE A 119 -7.62 0.34 -0.41
N ASP A 120 -8.73 1.03 -0.13
CA ASP A 120 -8.91 1.74 1.14
C ASP A 120 -8.83 0.78 2.36
N TRP A 121 -9.42 -0.40 2.25
CA TRP A 121 -9.38 -1.44 3.30
C TRP A 121 -7.98 -2.03 3.47
N THR A 122 -7.27 -2.25 2.37
CA THR A 122 -5.88 -2.71 2.36
C THR A 122 -4.97 -1.73 3.08
N LEU A 123 -5.13 -0.42 2.84
CA LEU A 123 -4.38 0.61 3.56
C LEU A 123 -4.66 0.59 5.06
N ILE A 124 -5.92 0.40 5.45
CA ILE A 124 -6.31 0.30 6.86
C ILE A 124 -5.65 -0.91 7.52
N PHE A 125 -5.73 -2.07 6.85
CA PHE A 125 -5.15 -3.31 7.33
C PHE A 125 -3.64 -3.20 7.54
N PHE A 126 -2.89 -2.81 6.51
CA PHE A 126 -1.44 -2.71 6.60
C PHE A 126 -0.99 -1.62 7.57
N SER A 127 -1.66 -0.47 7.59
CA SER A 127 -1.28 0.60 8.53
C SER A 127 -1.56 0.22 9.99
N SER A 128 -2.63 -0.53 10.24
CA SER A 128 -2.93 -1.03 11.58
C SER A 128 -1.87 -2.03 12.04
N ILE A 129 -1.38 -2.90 11.14
CA ILE A 129 -0.27 -3.82 11.43
C ILE A 129 1.02 -3.06 11.72
N ILE A 130 1.39 -2.09 10.87
CA ILE A 130 2.61 -1.30 11.05
C ILE A 130 2.54 -0.49 12.35
N GLY A 131 1.42 0.16 12.63
CA GLY A 131 1.23 0.92 13.86
C GLY A 131 1.31 0.05 15.12
N ALA A 132 0.63 -1.10 15.10
CA ALA A 132 0.66 -2.06 16.21
C ALA A 132 2.05 -2.69 16.39
N SER A 133 2.77 -2.99 15.31
CA SER A 133 4.11 -3.57 15.37
C SER A 133 5.12 -2.58 15.95
N LEU A 134 5.09 -1.31 15.54
CA LEU A 134 5.99 -0.28 16.06
C LEU A 134 5.82 -0.06 17.57
N ILE A 135 4.57 -0.02 18.06
CA ILE A 135 4.29 0.16 19.49
C ILE A 135 4.69 -1.09 20.28
N SER A 136 4.22 -2.27 19.86
CA SER A 136 4.51 -3.53 20.57
C SER A 136 6.01 -3.86 20.59
N GLN A 137 6.76 -3.53 19.55
CA GLN A 137 8.22 -3.75 19.51
C GLN A 137 9.01 -2.79 20.39
N SER A 138 8.47 -1.61 20.66
CA SER A 138 9.15 -0.62 21.49
C SER A 138 9.12 -0.99 22.97
N ILE A 139 8.09 -1.73 23.40
CA ILE A 139 7.93 -2.13 24.79
C ILE A 139 8.65 -3.46 25.03
N GLN A 140 9.57 -3.48 26.00
CA GLN A 140 10.28 -4.69 26.43
C GLN A 140 9.45 -5.43 27.47
N ILE A 141 8.60 -6.34 27.01
CA ILE A 141 7.75 -7.22 27.83
C ILE A 141 7.86 -8.66 27.33
N ASP A 142 7.32 -9.58 28.12
CA ASP A 142 7.23 -10.99 27.77
C ASP A 142 6.66 -11.22 26.35
N PRO A 143 7.22 -12.14 25.54
CA PRO A 143 6.79 -12.37 24.16
C PRO A 143 5.30 -12.70 24.01
N PHE A 144 4.70 -13.41 24.98
CA PHE A 144 3.28 -13.74 24.94
C PHE A 144 2.41 -12.50 25.16
N VAL A 145 2.77 -11.68 26.16
CA VAL A 145 2.09 -10.40 26.44
C VAL A 145 2.26 -9.42 25.28
N LYS A 146 3.42 -9.42 24.63
CA LYS A 146 3.70 -8.63 23.43
C LYS A 146 2.79 -9.03 22.26
N GLY A 147 2.56 -10.32 22.07
CA GLY A 147 1.62 -10.84 21.07
C GLY A 147 0.19 -10.38 21.34
N LEU A 148 -0.28 -10.46 22.59
CA LEU A 148 -1.60 -9.96 22.99
C LEU A 148 -1.74 -8.45 22.78
N LEU A 149 -0.71 -7.67 23.16
CA LEU A 149 -0.69 -6.22 22.95
C LEU A 149 -0.76 -5.87 21.45
N PHE A 150 0.01 -6.56 20.61
CA PHE A 150 -0.02 -6.38 19.16
C PHE A 150 -1.42 -6.62 18.59
N VAL A 151 -2.07 -7.74 18.94
CA VAL A 151 -3.42 -8.07 18.47
C VAL A 151 -4.43 -7.03 18.95
N GLY A 152 -4.38 -6.62 20.22
CA GLY A 152 -5.25 -5.59 20.77
C GLY A 152 -5.11 -4.25 20.04
N LEU A 153 -3.88 -3.79 19.82
CA LEU A 153 -3.59 -2.55 19.10
C LEU A 153 -4.01 -2.63 17.63
N PHE A 154 -3.78 -3.76 16.96
CA PHE A 154 -4.21 -3.99 15.59
C PHE A 154 -5.73 -3.87 15.45
N ILE A 155 -6.50 -4.54 16.33
CA ILE A 155 -7.96 -4.47 16.32
C ILE A 155 -8.44 -3.03 16.55
N VAL A 156 -7.87 -2.33 17.53
CA VAL A 156 -8.21 -0.93 17.81
C VAL A 156 -7.92 -0.04 16.59
N GLY A 157 -6.74 -0.15 15.98
CA GLY A 157 -6.39 0.58 14.77
C GLY A 157 -7.34 0.29 13.61
N PHE A 158 -7.63 -0.99 13.39
CA PHE A 158 -8.48 -1.41 12.29
C PHE A 158 -9.91 -0.88 12.45
N VAL A 159 -10.51 -1.04 13.63
CA VAL A 159 -11.88 -0.59 13.93
C VAL A 159 -11.99 0.93 13.86
N THR A 160 -11.02 1.66 14.43
CA THR A 160 -11.04 3.13 14.43
C THR A 160 -10.95 3.68 13.00
N GLN A 161 -10.00 3.19 12.20
CA GLN A 161 -9.84 3.62 10.81
C GLN A 161 -11.01 3.19 9.92
N ALA A 162 -11.54 1.98 10.09
CA ALA A 162 -12.72 1.52 9.36
C ALA A 162 -13.98 2.35 9.69
N GLY A 163 -14.17 2.72 10.96
CA GLY A 163 -15.24 3.63 11.38
C GLY A 163 -15.13 5.01 10.74
N MET A 164 -13.91 5.56 10.67
CA MET A 164 -13.64 6.85 10.01
C MET A 164 -13.92 6.80 8.50
N LEU A 165 -13.62 5.68 7.83
CA LEU A 165 -13.92 5.49 6.40
C LEU A 165 -15.43 5.57 6.14
N LYS A 166 -16.25 4.91 6.97
CA LYS A 166 -17.71 4.92 6.84
C LYS A 166 -18.31 6.31 7.06
N ARG A 167 -17.70 7.12 7.94
CA ARG A 167 -18.14 8.50 8.20
C ARG A 167 -17.86 9.47 7.05
N ASN A 168 -16.72 9.32 6.36
CA ASN A 168 -16.35 10.19 5.23
C ASN A 168 -17.05 9.84 3.92
N ARG A 169 -17.68 8.66 3.82
CA ARG A 169 -18.46 8.22 2.65
C ARG A 169 -19.97 8.49 2.77
N LYS A 170 -20.44 8.95 3.93
CA LYS A 170 -21.81 9.46 4.14
C LYS A 170 -21.83 10.96 3.93
#